data_AF-A0A2E0MWC4-F1
#
_entry.id   AF-A0A2E0MWC4-F1
#
_cell.length_a   1.000
_cell.length_b   1.000
_cell.length_c   1.000
_cell.angle_alpha   90.00
_cell.angle_beta   90.00
_cell.angle_gamma   90.00
#
_symmetry.space_group_name_H-M   'P 1'
#
loop_
_entity.id
_entity.type
_entity.pdbx_description
1 polymer ?
#
loop_
_entity_poly.entity_id
_entity_poly.type
_entity_poly.pdbx_seq_one_letter_code
_entity_poly.pdbx_strand_id
1 'polypeptide(L)'
;MTKDRTNKSNYKSPSTGEYCTCAQYIAEIMCTRMAQKENEGTQAYKFWNTKKWKKTYSYQVILANRLAKKYDCAAIVKAINSKELSHVYSLGYPNIDGIISKYQNIVESQKPTESTIVVQEKPKSRSTSFGKKSSLQRLRGLDGKEKEDQ
;
A
#
# COMPACT_ATOMS: atom_id res chain seq x y z
N MET A 1 -9.30 22.17 -19.96
CA MET A 1 -9.89 20.94 -20.52
C MET A 1 -9.73 19.81 -19.51
N THR A 2 -10.77 19.54 -18.74
CA THR A 2 -10.85 18.43 -17.80
C THR A 2 -11.03 17.14 -18.59
N LYS A 3 -9.92 16.45 -18.88
CA LYS A 3 -9.94 15.10 -19.43
C LYS A 3 -10.55 14.17 -18.40
N ASP A 4 -11.50 13.34 -18.82
CA ASP A 4 -12.13 12.35 -17.97
C ASP A 4 -11.08 11.51 -17.25
N ARG A 5 -11.29 11.33 -15.95
CA ARG A 5 -10.36 10.61 -15.07
C ARG A 5 -10.23 9.19 -15.58
N THR A 6 -9.03 8.83 -16.05
CA THR A 6 -8.71 7.45 -16.40
C THR A 6 -8.12 6.79 -15.16
N ASN A 7 -8.38 5.49 -14.93
CA ASN A 7 -7.78 4.71 -13.83
C ASN A 7 -6.24 4.80 -13.74
N LYS A 8 -5.57 5.23 -14.83
CA LYS A 8 -4.12 5.39 -14.93
C LYS A 8 -3.60 6.73 -14.38
N SER A 9 -4.47 7.72 -14.18
CA SER A 9 -4.13 9.10 -13.78
C SER A 9 -4.80 9.49 -12.46
N ASN A 10 -4.63 8.65 -11.44
CA ASN A 10 -5.28 8.82 -10.14
C ASN A 10 -4.40 9.55 -9.10
N TYR A 11 -3.16 9.91 -9.45
CA TYR A 11 -2.22 10.51 -8.51
C TYR A 11 -2.23 12.03 -8.61
N LYS A 12 -1.99 12.72 -7.49
CA LYS A 12 -1.90 14.18 -7.45
C LYS A 12 -0.44 14.61 -7.54
N SER A 13 -0.10 15.44 -8.52
CA SER A 13 1.25 15.97 -8.68
C SER A 13 1.64 16.84 -7.47
N PRO A 14 2.82 16.65 -6.86
CA PRO A 14 3.29 17.48 -5.75
C PRO A 14 3.58 18.92 -6.18
N SER A 15 4.02 19.14 -7.44
CA SER A 15 4.40 20.47 -7.92
C SER A 15 3.23 21.31 -8.44
N THR A 16 2.28 20.68 -9.13
CA THR A 16 1.21 21.36 -9.86
C THR A 16 -0.13 21.24 -9.13
N GLY A 17 -0.30 20.22 -8.28
CA GLY A 17 -1.57 19.91 -7.63
C GLY A 17 -2.62 19.31 -8.57
N GLU A 18 -2.32 19.23 -9.87
CA GLU A 18 -3.13 18.58 -10.90
C GLU A 18 -3.00 17.06 -10.83
N TYR A 19 -4.01 16.35 -11.32
CA TYR A 19 -3.95 14.90 -11.45
C TYR A 19 -2.99 14.49 -12.57
N CYS A 20 -2.12 13.53 -12.28
CA CYS A 20 -1.09 13.06 -13.19
C CYS A 20 -1.02 11.53 -13.23
N THR A 21 -0.27 11.03 -14.20
CA THR A 21 0.01 9.60 -14.32
C THR A 21 0.92 9.14 -13.20
N CYS A 22 0.87 7.85 -12.88
CA CYS A 22 1.77 7.25 -11.88
C CYS A 22 3.25 7.54 -12.19
N ALA A 23 3.65 7.39 -13.46
CA ALA A 23 5.03 7.62 -13.87
C ALA A 23 5.49 9.07 -13.65
N GLN A 24 4.62 10.04 -13.93
CA GLN A 24 4.90 11.45 -13.66
C GLN A 24 5.01 11.71 -12.16
N TYR A 25 4.05 11.22 -11.37
CA TYR A 25 4.07 11.38 -9.92
C TYR A 25 5.38 10.84 -9.30
N ILE A 26 5.79 9.64 -9.71
CA ILE A 26 7.04 9.02 -9.28
C ILE A 26 8.26 9.86 -9.67
N ALA A 27 8.31 10.35 -10.92
CA ALA A 27 9.41 11.16 -11.39
C ALA A 27 9.51 12.50 -10.64
N GLU A 28 8.37 13.12 -10.31
CA GLU A 28 8.32 14.34 -9.50
C GLU A 28 8.88 14.09 -8.10
N ILE A 29 8.49 13.01 -7.42
CA ILE A 29 9.06 12.65 -6.10
C ILE A 29 10.59 12.53 -6.16
N MET A 30 11.11 11.84 -7.18
CA MET A 30 12.56 11.65 -7.32
C MET A 30 13.28 12.98 -7.55
N CYS A 31 12.69 13.88 -8.35
CA CYS A 31 13.24 15.22 -8.53
C CYS A 31 13.18 16.03 -7.23
N THR A 32 12.10 15.93 -6.46
CA THR A 32 11.98 16.54 -5.13
C THR A 32 13.07 16.11 -4.18
N ARG A 33 13.35 14.82 -4.10
CA ARG A 33 14.46 14.31 -3.28
C ARG A 33 15.82 14.83 -3.75
N MET A 34 16.04 14.87 -5.07
CA MET A 34 17.28 15.41 -5.62
C MET A 34 17.46 16.89 -5.25
N ALA A 35 16.44 17.74 -5.40
CA ALA A 35 16.56 19.15 -5.04
C ALA A 35 16.76 19.38 -3.53
N GLN A 36 16.11 18.57 -2.70
CA GLN A 36 16.33 18.59 -1.25
C GLN A 36 17.78 18.25 -0.90
N LYS A 37 18.36 17.26 -1.58
CA LYS A 37 19.78 16.88 -1.40
C LYS A 37 20.73 17.99 -1.82
N GLU A 38 20.43 18.67 -2.92
CA GLU A 38 21.24 19.77 -3.47
C GLU A 38 20.96 21.13 -2.79
N ASN A 39 20.10 21.17 -1.75
CA ASN A 39 19.68 22.39 -1.03
C ASN A 39 19.08 23.48 -1.94
N GLU A 40 18.42 23.09 -3.03
CA GLU A 40 17.79 24.03 -3.98
C GLU A 40 16.42 24.53 -3.53
N GLY A 41 15.94 24.06 -2.38
CA GLY A 41 14.62 24.37 -1.85
C GLY A 41 13.49 23.62 -2.58
N THR A 42 12.27 24.13 -2.45
CA THR A 42 11.07 23.54 -3.05
C THR A 42 11.06 23.75 -4.57
N GLN A 43 10.73 22.71 -5.34
CA GLN A 43 10.56 22.86 -6.78
C GLN A 43 9.53 23.93 -7.14
N ALA A 44 9.87 24.74 -8.14
CA ALA A 44 8.93 25.66 -8.78
C ALA A 44 7.79 24.90 -9.50
N TYR A 45 6.69 25.60 -9.73
CA TYR A 45 5.58 25.12 -10.55
C TYR A 45 6.08 24.70 -11.95
N LYS A 46 5.75 23.48 -12.37
CA LYS A 46 6.19 22.88 -13.66
C LYS A 46 7.70 22.96 -13.88
N PHE A 47 8.48 22.63 -12.85
CA PHE A 47 9.96 22.70 -12.84
C PHE A 47 10.63 21.98 -14.02
N TRP A 48 9.99 20.97 -14.62
CA TRP A 48 10.50 20.24 -15.79
C TRP A 48 10.65 21.10 -17.06
N ASN A 49 10.08 22.32 -17.09
CA ASN A 49 10.32 23.28 -18.16
C ASN A 49 11.69 23.98 -18.05
N THR A 50 12.34 23.92 -16.89
CA THR A 50 13.65 24.54 -16.68
C THR A 50 14.77 23.71 -17.32
N LYS A 51 15.80 24.38 -17.84
CA LYS A 51 16.93 23.70 -18.52
C LYS A 51 17.66 22.69 -17.62
N LYS A 52 17.72 22.99 -16.31
CA LYS A 52 18.34 22.14 -15.30
C LYS A 52 17.60 20.82 -15.11
N TRP A 53 16.28 20.88 -14.93
CA TRP A 53 15.49 19.72 -14.55
C TRP A 53 14.87 18.97 -15.73
N LYS A 54 14.78 19.58 -16.92
CA LYS A 54 14.14 18.96 -18.09
C LYS A 54 14.70 17.59 -18.43
N LYS A 55 16.04 17.47 -18.49
CA LYS A 55 16.71 16.22 -18.86
C LYS A 55 16.57 15.18 -17.75
N THR A 56 16.80 15.55 -16.49
CA THR A 56 16.71 14.65 -15.35
C THR A 56 15.28 14.12 -15.17
N TYR A 57 14.29 15.01 -15.23
CA TYR A 57 12.88 14.63 -15.19
C TYR A 57 12.50 13.69 -16.32
N SER A 58 12.85 14.01 -17.58
CA SER A 58 12.56 13.12 -18.71
C SER A 58 13.16 11.73 -18.55
N TYR A 59 14.36 11.63 -18.00
CA TYR A 59 15.04 10.37 -17.75
C TYR A 59 14.32 9.57 -16.66
N GLN A 60 13.95 10.20 -15.55
CA GLN A 60 13.18 9.54 -14.48
C GLN A 60 11.80 9.09 -14.96
N VAL A 61 11.12 9.86 -15.81
CA VAL A 61 9.84 9.45 -16.43
C VAL A 61 10.02 8.20 -17.29
N ILE A 62 11.09 8.10 -18.08
CA ILE A 62 11.38 6.89 -18.88
C ILE A 62 11.57 5.68 -17.96
N LEU A 63 12.36 5.82 -16.90
CA LEU A 63 12.58 4.74 -15.94
C LEU A 63 11.30 4.33 -15.21
N ALA A 64 10.50 5.30 -14.76
CA ALA A 64 9.22 5.06 -14.11
C ALA A 64 8.27 4.30 -15.03
N ASN A 65 8.21 4.64 -16.32
CA ASN A 65 7.42 3.90 -17.30
C ASN A 65 7.94 2.47 -17.51
N ARG A 66 9.25 2.22 -17.43
CA ARG A 66 9.81 0.86 -17.50
C ARG A 66 9.38 0.02 -16.30
N LEU A 67 9.35 0.61 -15.10
CA LEU A 67 8.88 -0.06 -13.89
C LEU A 67 7.37 -0.29 -13.90
N ALA A 68 6.59 0.69 -14.36
CA ALA A 68 5.12 0.58 -14.48
C ALA A 68 4.66 -0.49 -15.48
N LYS A 69 5.55 -0.97 -16.36
CA LYS A 69 5.29 -2.14 -17.23
C LYS A 69 5.43 -3.47 -16.50
N LYS A 70 6.25 -3.53 -15.45
CA LYS A 70 6.54 -4.76 -14.69
C LYS A 70 5.67 -4.89 -13.44
N TYR A 71 5.36 -3.77 -12.78
CA TYR A 71 4.76 -3.74 -11.46
C TYR A 71 3.52 -2.84 -11.41
N ASP A 72 2.66 -3.10 -10.42
CA ASP A 72 1.50 -2.26 -10.19
C ASP A 72 1.92 -0.87 -9.69
N CYS A 73 1.21 0.15 -10.15
CA CYS A 73 1.49 1.54 -9.81
C CYS A 73 1.43 1.78 -8.30
N ALA A 74 0.46 1.16 -7.62
CA ALA A 74 0.29 1.25 -6.18
C ALA A 74 1.48 0.65 -5.42
N ALA A 75 2.02 -0.48 -5.90
CA ALA A 75 3.18 -1.13 -5.30
C ALA A 75 4.44 -0.27 -5.44
N ILE A 76 4.67 0.32 -6.62
CA ILE A 76 5.83 1.20 -6.85
C ILE A 76 5.77 2.42 -5.93
N VAL A 77 4.61 3.07 -5.81
CA VAL A 77 4.46 4.24 -4.94
C VAL A 77 4.65 3.88 -3.46
N LYS A 78 4.10 2.76 -3.00
CA LYS A 78 4.34 2.25 -1.64
C LYS A 78 5.83 1.97 -1.39
N ALA A 79 6.50 1.34 -2.37
CA ALA A 79 7.91 1.04 -2.28
C ALA A 79 8.75 2.32 -2.16
N ILE A 80 8.50 3.33 -3.00
CA ILE A 80 9.23 4.59 -2.98
C ILE A 80 9.08 5.32 -1.65
N ASN A 81 7.87 5.32 -1.08
CA ASN A 81 7.60 5.98 0.21
C ASN A 81 8.10 5.19 1.43
N SER A 82 8.63 3.99 1.23
CA SER A 82 9.22 3.20 2.31
C SER A 82 10.53 3.78 2.81
N LYS A 83 10.92 3.39 4.03
CA LYS A 83 12.24 3.70 4.58
C LYS A 83 13.37 3.11 3.73
N GLU A 84 13.16 1.94 3.10
CA GLU A 84 14.15 1.26 2.27
C GLU A 84 14.60 2.11 1.08
N LEU A 85 13.65 2.78 0.40
CA LEU A 85 13.95 3.62 -0.78
C LEU A 85 13.98 5.12 -0.45
N SER A 86 13.85 5.51 0.81
CA SER A 86 13.82 6.93 1.23
C SER A 86 15.09 7.70 0.83
N HIS A 87 16.25 7.03 0.87
CA HIS A 87 17.56 7.59 0.55
C HIS A 87 17.94 7.47 -0.93
N VAL A 88 17.05 6.91 -1.76
CA VAL A 88 17.30 6.71 -3.19
C VAL A 88 16.75 7.90 -3.98
N TYR A 89 17.63 8.46 -4.82
CA TYR A 89 17.39 9.67 -5.62
C TYR A 89 17.15 9.39 -7.11
N SER A 90 17.32 8.13 -7.55
CA SER A 90 17.15 7.74 -8.94
C SER A 90 16.53 6.35 -9.05
N LEU A 91 15.62 6.18 -10.01
CA LEU A 91 14.98 4.89 -10.29
C LEU A 91 15.93 3.88 -10.96
N GLY A 92 17.14 4.30 -11.34
CA GLY A 92 18.17 3.44 -11.92
C GLY A 92 18.98 2.66 -10.88
N TYR A 93 18.60 2.70 -9.61
CA TYR A 93 19.28 1.99 -8.53
C TYR A 93 19.18 0.46 -8.73
N PRO A 94 20.28 -0.31 -8.69
CA PRO A 94 20.28 -1.73 -9.08
C PRO A 94 19.35 -2.60 -8.23
N ASN A 95 19.23 -2.32 -6.92
CA ASN A 95 18.40 -3.13 -6.02
C ASN A 95 16.93 -2.68 -5.98
N ILE A 96 16.52 -1.75 -6.85
CA ILE A 96 15.14 -1.22 -6.83
C ILE A 96 14.13 -2.30 -7.21
N ASP A 97 14.50 -3.19 -8.13
CA ASP A 97 13.62 -4.24 -8.66
C ASP A 97 13.23 -5.23 -7.53
N GLY A 98 14.21 -5.66 -6.73
CA GLY A 98 13.98 -6.55 -5.59
C GLY A 98 13.13 -5.92 -4.49
N ILE A 99 13.29 -4.62 -4.21
CA ILE A 99 12.47 -3.93 -3.21
C ILE A 99 11.02 -3.79 -3.71
N ILE A 100 10.83 -3.35 -4.96
CA ILE A 100 9.48 -3.21 -5.54
C ILE A 100 8.76 -4.56 -5.57
N SER A 101 9.45 -5.65 -5.90
CA SER A 101 8.89 -7.01 -5.87
C SER A 101 8.35 -7.39 -4.49
N LYS A 102 9.07 -7.07 -3.40
CA LYS A 102 8.56 -7.28 -2.03
C LYS A 102 7.25 -6.52 -1.79
N TYR A 103 7.19 -5.25 -2.20
CA TYR A 103 5.98 -4.42 -2.04
C TYR A 103 4.84 -4.86 -2.94
N GLN A 104 5.13 -5.40 -4.12
CA GLN A 104 4.14 -6.00 -5.01
C GLN A 104 3.45 -7.17 -4.30
N ASN A 105 4.21 -8.09 -3.71
CA ASN A 105 3.67 -9.23 -2.98
C ASN A 105 2.79 -8.79 -1.80
N ILE A 106 3.19 -7.73 -1.09
CA ILE A 106 2.39 -7.15 0.01
C ILE A 106 1.08 -6.58 -0.52
N VAL A 107 1.10 -5.84 -1.63
CA VAL A 107 -0.10 -5.26 -2.23
C VAL A 107 -1.04 -6.35 -2.74
N GLU A 108 -0.50 -7.40 -3.37
CA GLU A 108 -1.28 -8.53 -3.85
C GLU A 108 -1.92 -9.31 -2.69
N SER A 109 -1.17 -9.52 -1.59
CA SER A 109 -1.70 -10.17 -0.38
C SER A 109 -2.80 -9.35 0.30
N GLN A 110 -2.76 -8.03 0.17
CA GLN A 110 -3.74 -7.10 0.74
C GLN A 110 -4.97 -6.90 -0.14
N LYS A 111 -4.91 -7.26 -1.43
CA LYS A 111 -6.10 -7.21 -2.27
C LYS A 111 -7.07 -8.24 -1.69
N PRO A 112 -8.23 -7.81 -1.17
CA PRO A 112 -9.23 -8.77 -0.73
C PRO A 112 -9.52 -9.62 -1.97
N THR A 113 -9.23 -10.92 -1.90
CA THR A 113 -9.81 -11.83 -2.86
C THR A 113 -11.31 -11.59 -2.76
N GLU A 114 -11.93 -11.27 -3.89
CA GLU A 114 -13.39 -11.21 -4.03
C GLU A 114 -13.90 -12.63 -3.76
N SER A 115 -13.88 -13.03 -2.50
CA SER A 115 -14.61 -14.16 -2.02
C SER A 115 -16.06 -13.71 -2.15
N THR A 116 -16.72 -14.19 -3.20
CA THR A 116 -18.18 -14.22 -3.26
C THR A 116 -18.63 -14.87 -1.96
N ILE A 117 -19.03 -14.05 -0.99
CA ILE A 117 -19.69 -14.51 0.22
C ILE A 117 -21.02 -15.06 -0.30
N VAL A 118 -21.08 -16.37 -0.54
CA VAL A 118 -22.33 -17.05 -0.85
C VAL A 118 -23.16 -17.00 0.43
N VAL A 119 -23.99 -15.96 0.55
CA VAL A 119 -24.97 -15.83 1.62
C VAL A 119 -25.97 -16.96 1.44
N GLN A 120 -25.84 -18.01 2.25
CA GLN A 120 -26.80 -19.12 2.28
C GLN A 120 -28.08 -18.61 2.96
N GLU A 121 -29.20 -18.55 2.23
CA GLU A 121 -30.50 -18.03 2.72
C GLU A 121 -31.11 -18.83 3.88
N LYS A 122 -30.58 -20.03 4.18
CA LYS A 122 -31.02 -20.88 5.29
C LYS A 122 -29.80 -21.43 6.05
N PRO A 123 -29.24 -20.69 7.02
CA PRO A 123 -28.24 -21.25 7.91
C PRO A 123 -28.86 -22.42 8.69
N LYS A 124 -28.34 -23.64 8.52
CA LYS A 124 -28.69 -24.74 9.40
C LYS A 124 -28.20 -24.37 10.81
N SER A 125 -29.13 -24.01 11.70
CA SER A 125 -28.79 -23.80 13.11
C SER A 125 -28.26 -25.12 13.67
N ARG A 126 -27.00 -25.15 14.07
CA ARG A 126 -26.48 -26.28 14.82
C ARG A 126 -27.16 -26.25 16.18
N SER A 127 -28.05 -27.21 16.45
CA SER A 127 -28.62 -27.41 17.78
C SER A 127 -27.48 -27.72 18.74
N THR A 128 -27.01 -26.72 19.46
CA THR A 128 -26.15 -26.95 20.62
C THR A 128 -27.08 -27.44 21.72
N SER A 129 -27.17 -28.76 21.93
CA SER A 129 -27.81 -29.27 23.15
C SER A 129 -27.05 -28.67 24.32
N PHE A 130 -27.73 -27.90 25.18
CA PHE A 130 -27.13 -27.37 26.37
C PHE A 130 -26.55 -28.52 27.23
N GLY A 131 -25.22 -28.54 27.32
CA GLY A 131 -24.51 -28.87 28.54
C GLY A 131 -24.45 -30.34 28.97
N LYS A 132 -23.49 -31.10 28.41
CA LYS A 132 -22.71 -31.98 29.28
C LYS A 132 -21.74 -31.10 30.08
N LYS A 133 -21.99 -30.95 31.39
CA LYS A 133 -21.09 -30.21 32.30
C LYS A 133 -19.67 -30.75 32.18
N SER A 134 -18.70 -29.85 31.95
CA SER A 134 -17.28 -30.23 31.89
C SER A 134 -16.80 -30.75 33.25
N SER A 135 -15.71 -31.51 33.27
CA SER A 135 -15.13 -32.07 34.51
C SER A 135 -14.90 -30.98 35.57
N LEU A 136 -14.36 -29.82 35.16
CA LEU A 136 -14.14 -28.67 36.05
C LEU A 136 -15.44 -28.08 36.60
N GLN A 137 -16.50 -28.06 35.79
CA GLN A 137 -17.84 -27.61 36.21
C GLN A 137 -18.50 -28.58 37.20
N ARG A 138 -18.12 -29.86 37.16
CA ARG A 138 -18.55 -30.87 38.15
C ARG A 138 -17.77 -30.73 39.45
N LEU A 139 -16.46 -30.52 39.37
CA LEU A 139 -15.59 -30.32 40.54
C LEU A 139 -16.05 -29.13 41.39
N ARG A 140 -16.35 -28.00 40.74
CA ARG A 140 -16.81 -26.77 41.41
C ARG A 140 -18.18 -26.92 42.12
N GLY A 141 -18.95 -27.96 41.79
CA GLY A 141 -20.21 -28.28 42.46
C GLY A 141 -20.07 -29.19 43.69
N LEU A 142 -18.88 -29.74 43.95
CA LEU A 142 -18.60 -30.60 45.10
C LEU A 142 -18.15 -29.78 46.32
N ASP A 143 -17.45 -28.66 46.12
CA ASP A 143 -16.95 -27.78 47.20
C ASP A 143 -18.06 -27.04 48.00
N GLY A 144 -19.33 -27.17 47.60
CA GLY A 144 -20.46 -26.48 48.23
C GLY A 144 -21.39 -27.37 49.07
N LYS A 145 -21.03 -28.64 49.35
CA LYS A 145 -21.91 -29.63 50.01
C LYS A 145 -21.41 -30.16 51.36
N GLU A 146 -20.51 -29.46 52.02
CA GLU A 146 -20.11 -29.77 53.41
C GLU A 146 -20.41 -28.58 54.32
N LYS A 147 -21.66 -28.50 54.81
CA LYS A 147 -22.09 -27.88 56.07
C LYS A 147 -23.62 -27.83 56.13
N GLU A 148 -24.21 -28.94 56.54
CA GLU A 148 -25.50 -29.00 57.25
C GLU A 148 -25.70 -30.46 57.65
N ASP A 149 -25.16 -30.82 58.81
CA ASP A 149 -25.59 -31.96 59.64
C ASP A 149 -24.86 -31.84 60.99
N GLN A 150 -25.40 -30.99 61.87
CA GLN A 150 -25.47 -31.15 63.33
C GLN A 150 -26.34 -30.05 63.95
#